data_AF-A0A517Y5H1-F1
#
_entry.id   AF-A0A517Y5H1-F1
#
_cell.length_a   1.000
_cell.length_b   1.000
_cell.length_c   1.000
_cell.angle_alpha   90.00
_cell.angle_beta   90.00
_cell.angle_gamma   90.00
#
_symmetry.space_group_name_H-M   'P 1'
#
loop_
_entity.id
_entity.type
_entity.pdbx_description
1 polymer ?
#
loop_
_entity_poly.entity_id
_entity_poly.type
_entity_poly.pdbx_seq_one_letter_code
_entity_poly.pdbx_strand_id
1 'polypeptide(L)'
;MSDVTAEKLGQRITDSGLMDSHQLESVWSELGTRDITLEQFTSMLLRREFLTNYQLDRLLKGEKGGFFYGDYKVLYLVGTGTFARVYRAVNIKTAKVVALKALRKRFRAEPGMTEQFIREGQIGAKLRHPNIVPIYEVSEKPSPYMTMEFVEGRNLREFLKVRKSLPPIDSLRLGVDIFAGLAYAFEHGMTHRDLKTSNVLVTSRGRAKLVDFGLAGLQKENSLKEDDLNNPRTIDYAGLERASGVRNNDPRSDLFFAGCILYNMIGGEPPLSETKDRMSRLSVQRYQNIRPLHQLVPDIPNRLLAFVNRALEMNPDRRFGSAAEMHEEGKRVLARLESGDLSESEQAAEVTAPKSGAPLTIASDQEGSGKTVMLVESRIDIQDQVRERLKKHGYKVLVFSDPVRALGRFTEYEPAAADCVLFSTVGLGDDALEAFNRFGTAEHTKNLPAILFVDSRQAGIVKSAQLSPKRRMLQIQGALKVREIRDALLALLRPGYIRASAAAADES
;
A
#
# COMPACT_ATOMS: atom_id res chain seq x y z
N MET A 1 -27.43 12.65 -39.83
CA MET A 1 -28.18 12.32 -38.60
C MET A 1 -29.63 12.19 -39.03
N SER A 2 -30.29 11.06 -38.76
CA SER A 2 -31.67 10.83 -39.22
C SER A 2 -32.61 11.94 -38.76
N ASP A 3 -33.51 12.41 -39.62
CA ASP A 3 -34.65 13.29 -39.26
C ASP A 3 -35.59 12.58 -38.29
N VAL A 4 -35.22 12.57 -37.01
CA VAL A 4 -36.07 12.10 -35.92
C VAL A 4 -37.04 13.22 -35.59
N THR A 5 -38.32 13.03 -35.90
CA THR A 5 -39.40 13.94 -35.48
C THR A 5 -39.83 13.64 -34.04
N ALA A 6 -40.55 14.57 -33.41
CA ALA A 6 -41.09 14.38 -32.06
C ALA A 6 -41.99 13.13 -31.98
N GLU A 7 -42.85 12.91 -32.98
CA GLU A 7 -43.71 11.71 -33.06
C GLU A 7 -42.89 10.41 -33.18
N LYS A 8 -41.88 10.38 -34.06
CA LYS A 8 -41.00 9.20 -34.20
C LYS A 8 -40.25 8.91 -32.90
N LEU A 9 -39.82 9.95 -32.17
CA LEU A 9 -39.21 9.77 -30.85
C LEU A 9 -40.22 9.26 -29.83
N GLY A 10 -41.45 9.79 -29.81
CA GLY A 10 -42.54 9.30 -28.97
C GLY A 10 -42.80 7.81 -29.17
N GLN A 11 -42.88 7.35 -30.43
CA GLN A 11 -43.02 5.93 -30.73
C GLN A 11 -41.84 5.10 -30.18
N ARG A 12 -40.59 5.57 -30.37
CA ARG A 12 -39.40 4.89 -29.83
C ARG A 12 -39.43 4.79 -28.30
N ILE A 13 -39.93 5.82 -27.62
CA ILE A 13 -40.07 5.84 -26.15
C ILE A 13 -41.03 4.73 -25.71
N THR A 14 -42.22 4.65 -26.33
CA THR A 14 -43.21 3.61 -26.02
C THR A 14 -42.70 2.21 -26.36
N ASP A 15 -42.10 2.03 -27.53
CA ASP A 15 -41.52 0.74 -27.97
C ASP A 15 -40.42 0.25 -27.02
N SER A 16 -39.69 1.17 -26.39
CA SER A 16 -38.64 0.84 -25.42
C SER A 16 -39.17 0.49 -24.02
N GLY A 17 -40.44 0.76 -23.73
CA GLY A 17 -41.06 0.59 -22.42
C GLY A 17 -40.62 1.60 -21.36
N LEU A 18 -39.95 2.70 -21.76
CA LEU A 18 -39.50 3.74 -20.83
C LEU A 18 -40.65 4.58 -20.26
N MET A 19 -41.71 4.73 -21.06
CA MET A 19 -42.98 5.34 -20.67
C MET A 19 -44.12 4.52 -21.25
N ASP A 20 -45.26 4.50 -20.56
CA ASP A 20 -46.50 3.97 -21.12
C ASP A 20 -47.21 5.02 -22.00
N SER A 21 -48.23 4.56 -22.76
CA SER A 21 -48.99 5.44 -23.65
C SER A 21 -49.71 6.57 -22.91
N HIS A 22 -50.13 6.35 -21.65
CA HIS A 22 -50.84 7.37 -20.87
C HIS A 22 -49.89 8.49 -20.43
N GLN A 23 -48.68 8.13 -19.97
CA GLN A 23 -47.63 9.07 -19.66
C GLN A 23 -47.24 9.89 -20.89
N LEU A 24 -47.14 9.25 -22.06
CA LEU A 24 -46.80 9.94 -23.30
C LEU A 24 -47.92 10.90 -23.76
N GLU A 25 -49.19 10.47 -23.70
CA GLU A 25 -50.33 11.34 -24.01
C GLU A 25 -50.44 12.51 -23.04
N SER A 26 -50.07 12.34 -21.77
CA SER A 26 -50.03 13.46 -20.81
C SER A 26 -49.03 14.55 -21.23
N VAL A 27 -47.90 14.16 -21.85
CA VAL A 27 -46.91 15.11 -22.37
C VAL A 27 -47.47 15.83 -23.59
N TRP A 28 -48.10 15.11 -24.52
CA TRP A 28 -48.75 15.71 -25.69
C TRP A 28 -49.88 16.68 -25.32
N SER A 29 -50.69 16.31 -24.33
CA SER A 29 -51.78 17.15 -23.85
C SER A 29 -51.29 18.47 -23.24
N GLU A 30 -50.17 18.45 -22.52
CA GLU A 30 -49.58 19.67 -21.94
C GLU A 30 -48.96 20.58 -22.99
N LEU A 31 -48.42 20.00 -24.06
CA LEU A 31 -47.91 20.76 -25.20
C LEU A 31 -49.03 21.37 -26.05
N GLY A 32 -50.26 20.86 -25.94
CA GLY A 32 -51.45 21.38 -26.61
C GLY A 32 -51.52 21.12 -28.13
N THR A 33 -50.43 20.68 -28.74
CA THR A 33 -50.32 20.33 -30.17
C THR A 33 -49.24 19.27 -30.39
N ARG A 34 -49.36 18.51 -31.49
CA ARG A 34 -48.33 17.57 -31.96
C ARG A 34 -47.36 18.20 -32.97
N ASP A 35 -47.71 19.37 -33.51
CA ASP A 35 -46.82 20.16 -34.37
C ASP A 35 -45.85 20.97 -33.51
N ILE A 36 -44.82 20.29 -33.00
CA ILE A 36 -43.78 20.88 -32.15
C ILE A 36 -42.39 20.47 -32.63
N THR A 37 -41.41 21.28 -32.26
CA THR A 37 -40.01 20.93 -32.54
C THR A 37 -39.56 19.77 -31.65
N LEU A 38 -38.57 19.01 -32.14
CA LEU A 38 -37.94 17.95 -31.36
C LEU A 38 -37.34 18.48 -30.04
N GLU A 39 -36.80 19.70 -30.06
CA GLU A 39 -36.21 20.34 -28.89
C GLU A 39 -37.26 20.65 -27.82
N GLN A 40 -38.42 21.18 -28.21
CA GLN A 40 -39.55 21.41 -27.28
C GLN A 40 -40.00 20.10 -26.64
N PHE A 41 -40.14 19.05 -27.44
CA PHE A 41 -40.55 17.73 -26.94
C PHE A 41 -39.55 17.16 -25.93
N THR A 42 -38.27 17.16 -26.31
CA THR A 42 -37.21 16.60 -25.46
C THR A 42 -37.00 17.40 -24.18
N SER A 43 -37.11 18.73 -24.23
CA SER A 43 -37.05 19.59 -23.04
C SER A 43 -38.17 19.27 -22.06
N MET A 44 -39.39 19.03 -22.57
CA MET A 44 -40.53 18.67 -21.73
C MET A 44 -40.33 17.31 -21.04
N LEU A 45 -39.88 16.29 -21.79
CA LEU A 45 -39.61 14.95 -21.25
C LEU A 45 -38.56 14.97 -20.12
N LEU A 46 -37.52 15.79 -20.28
CA LEU A 46 -36.48 15.97 -19.27
C LEU A 46 -36.99 16.77 -18.05
N ARG A 47 -37.74 17.85 -18.29
CA ARG A 47 -38.32 18.71 -17.23
C ARG A 47 -39.28 17.92 -16.33
N ARG A 48 -40.03 16.98 -16.90
CA ARG A 48 -40.95 16.09 -16.18
C ARG A 48 -40.26 14.88 -15.56
N GLU A 49 -38.94 14.75 -15.72
CA GLU A 49 -38.13 13.62 -15.24
C GLU A 49 -38.60 12.24 -15.74
N PHE A 50 -39.38 12.20 -16.82
CA PHE A 50 -39.82 10.94 -17.42
C PHE A 50 -38.65 10.18 -18.04
N LEU A 51 -37.71 10.92 -18.63
CA LEU A 51 -36.47 10.40 -19.19
C LEU A 51 -35.26 11.13 -18.61
N THR A 52 -34.13 10.43 -18.58
CA THR A 52 -32.83 11.04 -18.34
C THR A 52 -32.18 11.47 -19.66
N ASN A 53 -31.24 12.41 -19.58
CA ASN A 53 -30.40 12.78 -20.74
C ASN A 53 -29.74 11.56 -21.40
N TYR A 54 -29.34 10.57 -20.59
CA TYR A 54 -28.71 9.36 -21.08
C TYR A 54 -29.68 8.49 -21.90
N GLN A 55 -30.91 8.31 -21.43
CA GLN A 55 -31.92 7.53 -22.15
C GLN A 55 -32.31 8.24 -23.46
N LEU A 56 -32.51 9.56 -23.39
CA LEU A 56 -32.86 10.37 -24.54
C LEU A 56 -31.79 10.34 -25.64
N ASP A 57 -30.52 10.55 -25.30
CA ASP A 57 -29.40 10.48 -26.25
C ASP A 57 -29.36 9.14 -27.00
N ARG A 58 -29.62 8.03 -26.30
CA ARG A 58 -29.66 6.69 -26.91
C ARG A 58 -30.86 6.50 -27.83
N LEU A 59 -32.04 6.99 -27.45
CA LEU A 59 -33.23 6.94 -28.30
C LEU A 59 -33.05 7.77 -29.58
N LEU A 60 -32.43 8.96 -29.48
CA LEU A 60 -32.11 9.81 -30.63
C LEU A 60 -31.13 9.13 -31.58
N LYS A 61 -30.13 8.40 -31.04
CA LYS A 61 -29.21 7.54 -31.79
C LYS A 61 -29.86 6.29 -32.39
N GLY A 62 -31.14 6.03 -32.09
CA GLY A 62 -31.89 4.88 -32.61
C GLY A 62 -31.58 3.57 -31.90
N GLU A 63 -31.00 3.63 -30.70
CA GLU A 63 -30.76 2.43 -29.91
C GLU A 63 -32.08 1.86 -29.37
N LYS A 64 -32.36 0.60 -29.68
CA LYS A 64 -33.61 -0.08 -29.33
C LYS A 64 -33.59 -0.79 -27.97
N GLY A 65 -32.47 -0.82 -27.26
CA GLY A 65 -32.33 -1.65 -26.06
C GLY A 65 -31.19 -1.26 -25.14
N GLY A 66 -31.09 -1.98 -24.01
CA GLY A 66 -30.17 -1.63 -22.91
C GLY A 66 -30.67 -0.50 -22.02
N PHE A 67 -31.99 -0.25 -22.04
CA PHE A 67 -32.71 0.59 -21.09
C PHE A 67 -33.14 -0.16 -19.84
N PHE A 68 -33.31 -1.49 -19.95
CA PHE A 68 -33.72 -2.36 -18.87
C PHE A 68 -32.82 -3.60 -18.77
N TYR A 69 -32.62 -4.06 -17.54
CA TYR A 69 -32.00 -5.34 -17.19
C TYR A 69 -32.85 -5.96 -16.08
N GLY A 70 -33.62 -7.01 -16.40
CA GLY A 70 -34.64 -7.51 -15.48
C GLY A 70 -35.60 -6.40 -15.05
N ASP A 71 -35.85 -6.27 -13.74
CA ASP A 71 -36.71 -5.23 -13.16
C ASP A 71 -35.99 -3.87 -12.96
N TYR A 72 -34.81 -3.67 -13.56
CA TYR A 72 -34.01 -2.47 -13.34
C TYR A 72 -33.99 -1.56 -14.58
N LYS A 73 -34.54 -0.35 -14.41
CA LYS A 73 -34.47 0.73 -15.41
C LYS A 73 -33.13 1.46 -15.29
N VAL A 74 -32.36 1.47 -16.36
CA VAL A 74 -31.08 2.19 -16.45
C VAL A 74 -31.34 3.69 -16.50
N LEU A 75 -30.74 4.44 -15.58
CA LEU A 75 -30.83 5.89 -15.52
C LEU A 75 -29.63 6.56 -16.19
N TYR A 76 -28.41 6.16 -15.84
CA TYR A 76 -27.17 6.78 -16.35
C TYR A 76 -26.05 5.75 -16.48
N LEU A 77 -25.14 5.95 -17.43
CA LEU A 77 -23.87 5.23 -17.48
C LEU A 77 -22.89 5.83 -16.46
N VAL A 78 -22.40 5.01 -15.53
CA VAL A 78 -21.44 5.42 -14.49
C VAL A 78 -20.01 5.18 -14.96
N GLY A 79 -19.76 4.06 -15.63
CA GLY A 79 -18.42 3.72 -16.09
C GLY A 79 -18.41 2.60 -17.12
N THR A 80 -17.37 2.58 -17.94
CA THR A 80 -17.13 1.52 -18.92
C THR A 80 -15.82 0.83 -18.60
N GLY A 81 -15.89 -0.44 -18.21
CA GLY A 81 -14.74 -1.31 -18.07
C GLY A 81 -14.41 -2.03 -19.38
N THR A 82 -13.34 -2.83 -19.33
CA THR A 82 -12.94 -3.72 -20.44
C THR A 82 -14.09 -4.64 -20.83
N PHE A 83 -14.65 -5.35 -19.85
CA PHE A 83 -15.64 -6.44 -20.04
C PHE A 83 -17.08 -6.02 -19.76
N ALA A 84 -17.29 -5.17 -18.76
CA ALA A 84 -18.60 -4.76 -18.29
C ALA A 84 -18.81 -3.24 -18.38
N ARG A 85 -20.08 -2.83 -18.36
CA ARG A 85 -20.49 -1.44 -18.11
C ARG A 85 -21.19 -1.37 -16.76
N VAL A 86 -21.01 -0.27 -16.05
CA VAL A 86 -21.70 0.00 -14.79
C VAL A 86 -22.66 1.15 -15.01
N TYR A 87 -23.91 0.95 -14.61
CA TYR A 87 -24.98 1.93 -14.73
C TYR A 87 -25.51 2.30 -13.35
N ARG A 88 -26.00 3.52 -13.19
CA ARG A 88 -26.96 3.86 -12.14
C ARG A 88 -28.32 3.40 -12.65
N ALA A 89 -28.99 2.56 -11.90
CA ALA A 89 -30.30 2.03 -12.27
C ALA A 89 -31.26 2.13 -11.08
N VAL A 90 -32.55 1.99 -11.36
CA VAL A 90 -33.60 1.94 -10.34
C VAL A 90 -34.41 0.67 -10.53
N ASN A 91 -34.66 -0.06 -9.45
CA ASN A 91 -35.59 -1.16 -9.46
C ASN A 91 -37.02 -0.62 -9.60
N ILE A 92 -37.74 -1.00 -10.64
CA ILE A 92 -39.06 -0.43 -10.96
C ILE A 92 -40.16 -0.82 -9.97
N LYS A 93 -39.97 -1.91 -9.21
CA LYS A 93 -40.95 -2.40 -8.22
C LYS A 93 -40.75 -1.76 -6.85
N THR A 94 -39.50 -1.54 -6.46
CA THR A 94 -39.14 -1.06 -5.10
C THR A 94 -38.66 0.39 -5.07
N ALA A 95 -38.51 1.03 -6.23
CA ALA A 95 -37.90 2.35 -6.41
C ALA A 95 -36.46 2.47 -5.86
N LYS A 96 -35.81 1.36 -5.50
CA LYS A 96 -34.44 1.36 -4.95
C LYS A 96 -33.41 1.65 -6.05
N VAL A 97 -32.56 2.65 -5.80
CA VAL A 97 -31.41 2.96 -6.67
C VAL A 97 -30.26 1.98 -6.42
N VAL A 98 -29.68 1.46 -7.51
CA VAL A 98 -28.58 0.48 -7.49
C VAL A 98 -27.51 0.83 -8.52
N ALA A 99 -26.29 0.35 -8.29
CA ALA A 99 -25.31 0.23 -9.36
C ALA A 99 -25.56 -1.12 -10.06
N LEU A 100 -25.67 -1.10 -11.38
CA LEU A 100 -25.90 -2.28 -12.21
C LEU A 100 -24.70 -2.52 -13.11
N LYS A 101 -23.94 -3.59 -12.86
CA LYS A 101 -22.82 -4.02 -13.70
C LYS A 101 -23.35 -5.03 -14.71
N ALA A 102 -23.19 -4.76 -16.00
CA ALA A 102 -23.66 -5.63 -17.08
C ALA A 102 -22.54 -6.01 -18.05
N LEU A 103 -22.50 -7.29 -18.44
CA LEU A 103 -21.53 -7.79 -19.39
C LEU A 103 -21.80 -7.23 -20.79
N ARG A 104 -20.76 -6.68 -21.44
CA ARG A 104 -20.88 -6.09 -22.78
C ARG A 104 -21.14 -7.19 -23.82
N LYS A 105 -21.98 -6.88 -24.81
CA LYS A 105 -22.45 -7.83 -25.83
C LYS A 105 -21.36 -8.67 -26.48
N ARG A 106 -20.21 -8.06 -26.80
CA ARG A 106 -19.08 -8.75 -27.47
C ARG A 106 -18.49 -9.92 -26.65
N PHE A 107 -18.50 -9.83 -25.31
CA PHE A 107 -17.96 -10.88 -24.44
C PHE A 107 -19.00 -11.95 -24.09
N ARG A 108 -20.27 -11.79 -24.48
CA ARG A 108 -21.31 -12.79 -24.17
C ARG A 108 -21.18 -14.05 -25.00
N ALA A 109 -20.59 -13.93 -26.19
CA ALA A 109 -20.34 -15.04 -27.10
C ALA A 109 -18.96 -15.67 -26.89
N GLU A 110 -18.11 -15.07 -26.03
CA GLU A 110 -16.80 -15.62 -25.71
C GLU A 110 -16.96 -16.76 -24.70
N PRO A 111 -16.44 -17.97 -24.99
CA PRO A 111 -16.57 -19.12 -24.10
C PRO A 111 -16.04 -18.81 -22.70
N GLY A 112 -16.82 -19.11 -21.66
CA GLY A 112 -16.40 -18.98 -20.26
C GLY A 112 -16.56 -17.59 -19.63
N MET A 113 -16.73 -16.52 -20.43
CA MET A 113 -16.82 -15.15 -19.91
C MET A 113 -18.12 -14.88 -19.15
N THR A 114 -19.23 -15.44 -19.62
CA THR A 114 -20.52 -15.33 -18.94
C THR A 114 -20.49 -16.11 -17.62
N GLU A 115 -19.99 -17.34 -17.64
CA GLU A 115 -19.86 -18.20 -16.47
C GLU A 115 -18.95 -17.55 -15.42
N GLN A 116 -17.82 -16.98 -15.85
CA GLN A 116 -16.91 -16.26 -14.97
C GLN A 116 -17.58 -15.03 -14.33
N PHE A 117 -18.30 -14.24 -15.12
CA PHE A 117 -19.01 -13.05 -14.63
C PHE A 117 -20.08 -13.41 -13.58
N ILE A 118 -20.87 -14.45 -13.84
CA ILE A 118 -21.90 -14.91 -12.91
C ILE A 118 -21.28 -15.49 -11.64
N ARG A 119 -20.21 -16.27 -11.77
CA ARG A 119 -19.48 -16.83 -10.63
C ARG A 119 -18.89 -15.72 -9.75
N GLU A 120 -18.30 -14.69 -10.35
CA GLU A 120 -17.78 -13.50 -9.64
C GLU A 120 -18.87 -12.85 -8.81
N GLY A 121 -20.03 -12.59 -9.44
CA GLY A 121 -21.18 -12.03 -8.74
C GLY A 121 -21.64 -12.90 -7.58
N GLN A 122 -21.80 -14.21 -7.79
CA GLN A 122 -22.32 -15.14 -6.78
C GLN A 122 -21.39 -15.27 -5.58
N ILE A 123 -20.07 -15.27 -5.81
CA ILE A 123 -19.10 -15.35 -4.73
C ILE A 123 -19.05 -14.02 -3.98
N GLY A 124 -18.97 -12.88 -4.69
CA GLY A 124 -19.00 -11.56 -4.06
C GLY A 124 -20.31 -11.27 -3.31
N ALA A 125 -21.44 -11.86 -3.73
CA ALA A 125 -22.72 -11.75 -3.06
C ALA A 125 -22.75 -12.34 -1.65
N LYS A 126 -21.76 -13.15 -1.26
CA LYS A 126 -21.63 -13.65 0.12
C LYS A 126 -21.07 -12.61 1.09
N LEU A 127 -20.42 -11.57 0.59
CA LEU A 127 -19.75 -10.57 1.44
C LEU A 127 -20.73 -9.47 1.87
N ARG A 128 -20.80 -9.20 3.18
CA ARG A 128 -21.59 -8.12 3.77
C ARG A 128 -20.77 -7.38 4.82
N HIS A 129 -20.14 -6.28 4.42
CA HIS A 129 -19.28 -5.50 5.30
C HIS A 129 -19.38 -4.00 4.97
N PRO A 130 -19.28 -3.08 5.95
CA PRO A 130 -19.35 -1.64 5.70
C PRO A 130 -18.35 -1.13 4.65
N ASN A 131 -17.17 -1.73 4.58
CA ASN A 131 -16.09 -1.39 3.64
C ASN A 131 -16.03 -2.28 2.39
N ILE A 132 -17.09 -3.04 2.09
CA ILE A 132 -17.24 -3.81 0.85
C ILE A 132 -18.60 -3.45 0.24
N VAL A 133 -18.62 -3.18 -1.06
CA VAL A 133 -19.88 -2.94 -1.77
C VAL A 133 -20.68 -4.23 -1.86
N PRO A 134 -21.87 -4.31 -1.23
CA PRO A 134 -22.68 -5.51 -1.25
C PRO A 134 -23.30 -5.71 -2.63
N ILE A 135 -23.24 -6.94 -3.12
CA ILE A 135 -23.97 -7.40 -4.31
C ILE A 135 -25.32 -7.92 -3.86
N TYR A 136 -26.40 -7.37 -4.43
CA TYR A 136 -27.77 -7.71 -4.09
C TYR A 136 -28.30 -8.85 -4.97
N GLU A 137 -28.02 -8.82 -6.26
CA GLU A 137 -28.57 -9.77 -7.23
C GLU A 137 -27.56 -10.07 -8.33
N VAL A 138 -27.62 -11.29 -8.85
CA VAL A 138 -26.84 -11.75 -10.01
C VAL A 138 -27.79 -12.51 -10.92
N SER A 139 -27.81 -12.16 -12.20
CA SER A 139 -28.72 -12.74 -13.18
C SER A 139 -28.01 -12.96 -14.51
N GLU A 140 -28.28 -14.11 -15.13
CA GLU A 140 -27.65 -14.52 -16.39
C GLU A 140 -28.47 -14.10 -17.62
N LYS A 141 -29.81 -14.09 -17.51
CA LYS A 141 -30.73 -13.95 -18.64
C LYS A 141 -31.66 -12.75 -18.47
N PRO A 142 -32.07 -12.09 -19.58
CA PRO A 142 -31.68 -12.32 -20.97
C PRO A 142 -30.28 -11.76 -21.32
N SER A 143 -29.63 -11.05 -20.39
CA SER A 143 -28.28 -10.53 -20.55
C SER A 143 -27.59 -10.52 -19.18
N PRO A 144 -26.34 -11.01 -19.04
CA PRO A 144 -25.71 -11.12 -17.73
C PRO A 144 -25.55 -9.76 -17.04
N TYR A 145 -26.06 -9.66 -15.82
CA TYR A 145 -25.92 -8.49 -14.97
C TYR A 145 -25.84 -8.85 -13.49
N MET A 146 -25.34 -7.92 -12.68
CA MET A 146 -25.43 -7.96 -11.24
C MET A 146 -25.78 -6.57 -10.71
N THR A 147 -26.53 -6.51 -9.62
CA THR A 147 -26.87 -5.27 -8.93
C THR A 147 -26.14 -5.19 -7.60
N MET A 148 -25.72 -3.99 -7.25
CA MET A 148 -24.93 -3.71 -6.05
C MET A 148 -25.29 -2.35 -5.48
N GLU A 149 -24.84 -2.06 -4.26
CA GLU A 149 -25.03 -0.74 -3.64
C GLU A 149 -24.55 0.36 -4.61
N PHE A 150 -25.43 1.33 -4.87
CA PHE A 150 -25.01 2.56 -5.54
C PHE A 150 -24.34 3.46 -4.51
N VAL A 151 -23.01 3.43 -4.51
CA VAL A 151 -22.23 4.27 -3.60
C VAL A 151 -22.14 5.68 -4.16
N GLU A 152 -22.71 6.65 -3.44
CA GLU A 152 -22.53 8.07 -3.72
C GLU A 152 -21.09 8.47 -3.40
N GLY A 153 -20.31 8.76 -4.43
CA GLY A 153 -18.88 9.00 -4.30
C GLY A 153 -18.14 8.84 -5.62
N ARG A 154 -16.82 8.72 -5.55
CA ARG A 154 -15.95 8.46 -6.72
C ARG A 154 -14.95 7.36 -6.39
N ASN A 155 -14.45 6.67 -7.41
CA ASN A 155 -13.32 5.79 -7.19
C ASN A 155 -12.06 6.59 -6.83
N LEU A 156 -11.18 5.98 -6.05
CA LEU A 156 -10.00 6.62 -5.47
C LEU A 156 -9.03 7.11 -6.55
N ARG A 157 -8.95 6.45 -7.72
CA ARG A 157 -8.14 6.94 -8.85
C ARG A 157 -8.61 8.30 -9.33
N GLU A 158 -9.91 8.44 -9.58
CA GLU A 158 -10.49 9.71 -10.00
C GLU A 158 -10.43 10.78 -8.90
N PHE A 159 -10.51 10.34 -7.64
CA PHE A 159 -10.31 11.22 -6.49
C PHE A 159 -8.88 11.79 -6.42
N LEU A 160 -7.86 10.94 -6.57
CA LEU A 160 -6.45 11.35 -6.57
C LEU A 160 -6.07 12.17 -7.81
N LYS A 161 -6.68 11.95 -8.98
CA LYS A 161 -6.45 12.83 -10.15
C LYS A 161 -6.75 14.30 -9.85
N VAL A 162 -7.80 14.54 -9.07
CA VAL A 162 -8.25 15.88 -8.66
C VAL A 162 -7.43 16.39 -7.48
N ARG A 163 -7.28 15.59 -6.42
CA ARG A 163 -6.61 16.01 -5.17
C ARG A 163 -5.09 15.99 -5.22
N LYS A 164 -4.50 15.27 -6.18
CA LYS A 164 -3.08 14.93 -6.31
C LYS A 164 -2.59 14.00 -5.21
N SER A 165 -2.67 14.43 -3.96
CA SER A 165 -2.36 13.64 -2.77
C SER A 165 -3.37 13.93 -1.66
N LEU A 166 -3.30 13.17 -0.58
CA LEU A 166 -4.12 13.31 0.63
C LEU A 166 -3.22 13.46 1.85
N PRO A 167 -3.68 14.18 2.89
CA PRO A 167 -2.96 14.24 4.16
C PRO A 167 -2.67 12.84 4.71
N PRO A 168 -1.53 12.64 5.40
CA PRO A 168 -1.14 11.35 5.98
C PRO A 168 -2.22 10.66 6.82
N ILE A 169 -2.87 11.42 7.71
CA ILE A 169 -3.92 10.91 8.60
C ILE A 169 -5.15 10.48 7.79
N ASP A 170 -5.62 11.32 6.86
CA ASP A 170 -6.79 11.00 6.03
C ASP A 170 -6.52 9.80 5.10
N SER A 171 -5.30 9.69 4.59
CA SER A 171 -4.85 8.53 3.81
C SER A 171 -4.91 7.26 4.64
N LEU A 172 -4.45 7.30 5.90
CA LEU A 172 -4.49 6.15 6.79
C LEU A 172 -5.93 5.81 7.23
N ARG A 173 -6.82 6.79 7.43
CA ARG A 173 -8.26 6.55 7.68
C ARG A 173 -8.89 5.71 6.55
N LEU A 174 -8.68 6.12 5.30
CA LEU A 174 -9.13 5.35 4.13
C LEU A 174 -8.41 4.00 4.01
N GLY A 175 -7.13 3.94 4.40
CA GLY A 175 -6.35 2.70 4.48
C GLY A 175 -6.96 1.70 5.46
N VAL A 176 -7.29 2.13 6.68
CA VAL A 176 -7.92 1.30 7.73
C VAL A 176 -9.24 0.71 7.21
N ASP A 177 -10.08 1.52 6.55
CA ASP A 177 -11.30 1.04 5.90
C ASP A 177 -11.01 -0.08 4.86
N ILE A 178 -9.99 0.11 4.02
CA ILE A 178 -9.55 -0.90 3.03
C ILE A 178 -9.11 -2.19 3.74
N PHE A 179 -8.28 -2.08 4.78
CA PHE A 179 -7.74 -3.23 5.51
C PHE A 179 -8.85 -4.01 6.21
N ALA A 180 -9.85 -3.33 6.77
CA ALA A 180 -11.04 -3.95 7.36
C ALA A 180 -11.81 -4.77 6.32
N GLY A 181 -12.01 -4.22 5.12
CA GLY A 181 -12.64 -4.95 4.01
C GLY A 181 -11.84 -6.18 3.57
N LEU A 182 -10.51 -6.07 3.49
CA LEU A 182 -9.65 -7.22 3.14
C LEU A 182 -9.66 -8.30 4.23
N ALA A 183 -9.62 -7.93 5.50
CA ALA A 183 -9.68 -8.86 6.62
C ALA A 183 -10.97 -9.66 6.61
N TYR A 184 -12.11 -8.98 6.49
CA TYR A 184 -13.41 -9.63 6.40
C TYR A 184 -13.51 -10.57 5.19
N ALA A 185 -13.04 -10.16 4.02
CA ALA A 185 -13.06 -11.01 2.83
C ALA A 185 -12.20 -12.27 3.02
N PHE A 186 -11.03 -12.14 3.63
CA PHE A 186 -10.12 -13.25 3.88
C PHE A 186 -10.70 -14.26 4.88
N GLU A 187 -11.37 -13.80 5.94
CA GLU A 187 -12.10 -14.67 6.88
C GLU A 187 -13.19 -15.50 6.19
N HIS A 188 -13.74 -14.99 5.08
CA HIS A 188 -14.72 -15.68 4.24
C HIS A 188 -14.07 -16.47 3.08
N GLY A 189 -12.76 -16.73 3.16
CA GLY A 189 -12.01 -17.53 2.19
C GLY A 189 -11.75 -16.81 0.86
N MET A 190 -11.81 -15.47 0.84
CA MET A 190 -11.68 -14.67 -0.37
C MET A 190 -10.49 -13.72 -0.31
N THR A 191 -9.76 -13.64 -1.41
CA THR A 191 -8.71 -12.64 -1.66
C THR A 191 -9.18 -11.75 -2.81
N HIS A 192 -8.74 -10.49 -2.82
CA HIS A 192 -9.21 -9.49 -3.77
C HIS A 192 -8.56 -9.66 -5.15
N ARG A 193 -7.24 -9.83 -5.20
CA ARG A 193 -6.42 -10.15 -6.40
C ARG A 193 -6.45 -9.17 -7.58
N ASP A 194 -7.21 -8.08 -7.48
CA ASP A 194 -7.16 -6.93 -8.41
C ASP A 194 -7.15 -5.59 -7.65
N LEU A 195 -6.44 -5.52 -6.53
CA LEU A 195 -6.49 -4.36 -5.65
C LEU A 195 -5.73 -3.18 -6.28
N LYS A 196 -6.44 -2.06 -6.48
CA LYS A 196 -5.92 -0.82 -7.06
C LYS A 196 -6.87 0.35 -6.79
N THR A 197 -6.40 1.57 -7.03
CA THR A 197 -7.17 2.80 -6.79
C THR A 197 -8.50 2.90 -7.55
N SER A 198 -8.70 2.22 -8.68
CA SER A 198 -10.02 2.21 -9.34
C SER A 198 -11.04 1.26 -8.72
N ASN A 199 -10.60 0.32 -7.87
CA ASN A 199 -11.45 -0.67 -7.22
C ASN A 199 -11.71 -0.32 -5.75
N VAL A 200 -11.37 0.91 -5.36
CA VAL A 200 -11.72 1.51 -4.07
C VAL A 200 -12.65 2.69 -4.35
N LEU A 201 -13.86 2.68 -3.80
CA LEU A 201 -14.77 3.81 -3.82
C LEU A 201 -14.62 4.62 -2.54
N VAL A 202 -14.52 5.94 -2.67
CA VAL A 202 -14.58 6.89 -1.55
C VAL A 202 -15.98 7.49 -1.54
N THR A 203 -16.74 7.18 -0.49
CA THR A 203 -18.10 7.69 -0.29
C THR A 203 -18.10 9.20 -0.01
N SER A 204 -19.24 9.86 -0.22
CA SER A 204 -19.44 11.28 0.15
C SER A 204 -19.19 11.57 1.63
N ARG A 205 -19.27 10.54 2.49
CA ARG A 205 -18.96 10.60 3.93
C ARG A 205 -17.51 10.27 4.26
N GLY A 206 -16.62 10.19 3.28
CA GLY A 206 -15.18 9.97 3.51
C GLY A 206 -14.80 8.54 3.90
N ARG A 207 -15.67 7.54 3.69
CA ARG A 207 -15.34 6.12 3.91
C ARG A 207 -14.88 5.42 2.63
N ALA A 208 -13.92 4.52 2.74
CA ALA A 208 -13.51 3.63 1.65
C ALA A 208 -14.35 2.34 1.59
N LYS A 209 -14.71 1.93 0.38
CA LYS A 209 -15.39 0.66 0.08
C LYS A 209 -14.71 -0.06 -1.07
N LEU A 210 -14.43 -1.34 -0.90
CA LEU A 210 -13.90 -2.22 -1.94
C LEU A 210 -15.01 -2.67 -2.90
N VAL A 211 -14.68 -2.76 -4.19
CA VAL A 211 -15.52 -3.29 -5.26
C VAL A 211 -14.75 -4.30 -6.09
N ASP A 212 -15.47 -5.11 -6.87
CA ASP A 212 -14.87 -6.03 -7.85
C ASP A 212 -13.88 -7.02 -7.21
N PHE A 213 -14.33 -7.76 -6.18
CA PHE A 213 -13.59 -8.90 -5.65
C PHE A 213 -13.40 -9.93 -6.77
N GLY A 214 -12.19 -9.95 -7.33
CA GLY A 214 -11.84 -10.67 -8.54
C GLY A 214 -11.38 -12.08 -8.23
N LEU A 215 -12.11 -13.06 -8.76
CA LEU A 215 -11.86 -14.50 -8.58
C LEU A 215 -10.61 -15.03 -9.31
N ALA A 216 -9.44 -14.44 -9.13
CA ALA A 216 -8.22 -15.22 -9.44
C ALA A 216 -8.07 -16.42 -8.47
N GLY A 217 -8.90 -16.45 -7.40
CA GLY A 217 -9.11 -17.47 -6.36
C GLY A 217 -9.16 -18.92 -6.76
N LEU A 218 -9.87 -19.19 -7.86
CA LEU A 218 -10.38 -20.52 -8.18
C LEU A 218 -9.93 -20.94 -9.58
N GLN A 219 -8.64 -20.74 -9.86
CA GLN A 219 -7.96 -21.59 -10.82
C GLN A 219 -7.83 -22.97 -10.16
N LYS A 220 -8.35 -24.01 -10.82
CA LYS A 220 -8.04 -25.39 -10.46
C LYS A 220 -6.52 -25.52 -10.31
N GLU A 221 -6.07 -26.33 -9.35
CA GLU A 221 -4.65 -26.61 -9.05
C GLU A 221 -3.80 -27.06 -10.25
N ASN A 222 -4.37 -27.26 -11.43
CA ASN A 222 -3.64 -27.63 -12.62
C ASN A 222 -3.91 -26.62 -13.76
N SER A 223 -2.82 -25.97 -14.17
CA SER A 223 -2.64 -25.18 -15.40
C SER A 223 -3.11 -23.72 -15.35
N LEU A 224 -2.17 -22.82 -15.06
CA LEU A 224 -2.20 -21.46 -15.64
C LEU A 224 -2.25 -21.63 -17.16
N LYS A 225 -3.39 -21.36 -17.79
CA LYS A 225 -3.45 -21.31 -19.25
C LYS A 225 -2.75 -20.04 -19.72
N GLU A 226 -2.11 -20.07 -20.89
CA GLU A 226 -1.44 -18.92 -21.50
C GLU A 226 -2.36 -17.69 -21.62
N ASP A 227 -3.68 -17.89 -21.71
CA ASP A 227 -4.68 -16.82 -21.76
C ASP A 227 -4.85 -16.04 -20.43
N ASP A 228 -4.59 -16.64 -19.27
CA ASP A 228 -4.69 -15.95 -17.97
C ASP A 228 -3.59 -14.89 -17.78
N LEU A 229 -2.47 -15.05 -18.52
CA LEU A 229 -1.35 -14.12 -18.54
C LEU A 229 -1.56 -12.94 -19.51
N ASN A 230 -2.68 -12.91 -20.24
CA ASN A 230 -3.04 -11.81 -21.14
C ASN A 230 -3.86 -10.70 -20.46
N ASN A 231 -4.32 -10.88 -19.20
CA ASN A 231 -4.92 -9.79 -18.43
C ASN A 231 -3.81 -8.99 -17.72
N PRO A 232 -3.55 -7.71 -18.08
CA PRO A 232 -2.45 -6.94 -17.51
C PRO A 232 -2.46 -6.84 -15.98
N ARG A 233 -3.62 -7.07 -15.36
CA ARG A 233 -3.86 -6.98 -13.90
C ARG A 233 -3.34 -8.20 -13.13
N THR A 234 -3.59 -9.39 -13.67
CA THR A 234 -3.00 -10.65 -13.17
C THR A 234 -1.47 -10.59 -13.28
N ILE A 235 -0.93 -9.83 -14.23
CA ILE A 235 0.51 -9.71 -14.46
C ILE A 235 1.23 -8.97 -13.32
N ASP A 236 0.61 -7.97 -12.69
CA ASP A 236 1.25 -7.29 -11.54
C ASP A 236 1.32 -8.19 -10.31
N TYR A 237 0.22 -8.89 -10.01
CA TYR A 237 0.21 -9.88 -8.92
C TYR A 237 1.19 -11.01 -9.20
N ALA A 238 1.15 -11.60 -10.40
CA ALA A 238 2.08 -12.65 -10.81
C ALA A 238 3.55 -12.16 -10.81
N GLY A 239 3.78 -10.89 -11.17
CA GLY A 239 5.09 -10.26 -11.13
C GLY A 239 5.62 -10.15 -9.70
N LEU A 240 4.79 -9.68 -8.76
CA LEU A 240 5.13 -9.61 -7.34
C LEU A 240 5.39 -11.01 -6.76
N GLU A 241 4.53 -11.98 -7.05
CA GLU A 241 4.63 -13.35 -6.54
C GLU A 241 5.90 -14.03 -7.06
N ARG A 242 6.20 -13.87 -8.36
CA ARG A 242 7.45 -14.33 -8.97
C ARG A 242 8.67 -13.64 -8.35
N ALA A 243 8.60 -12.33 -8.10
CA ALA A 243 9.69 -11.56 -7.51
C ALA A 243 9.98 -11.94 -6.05
N SER A 244 8.93 -12.28 -5.30
CA SER A 244 9.02 -12.68 -3.89
C SER A 244 9.24 -14.18 -3.69
N GLY A 245 9.10 -14.99 -4.74
CA GLY A 245 9.29 -16.44 -4.68
C GLY A 245 8.17 -17.18 -3.95
N VAL A 246 7.01 -16.55 -3.75
CA VAL A 246 5.85 -17.21 -3.13
C VAL A 246 5.10 -18.06 -4.12
N ARG A 247 4.26 -18.94 -3.58
CA ARG A 247 3.24 -19.61 -4.37
C ARG A 247 2.30 -18.58 -4.96
N ASN A 248 1.83 -18.85 -6.17
CA ASN A 248 0.79 -18.05 -6.77
C ASN A 248 -0.38 -17.96 -5.79
N ASN A 249 -1.07 -16.83 -5.80
CA ASN A 249 -2.28 -16.60 -5.03
C ASN A 249 -2.08 -16.41 -3.52
N ASP A 250 -0.87 -15.99 -3.10
CA ASP A 250 -0.58 -15.68 -1.70
C ASP A 250 -1.43 -14.48 -1.24
N PRO A 251 -2.21 -14.60 -0.14
CA PRO A 251 -3.06 -13.51 0.36
C PRO A 251 -2.26 -12.27 0.78
N ARG A 252 -0.97 -12.41 1.10
CA ARG A 252 -0.09 -11.29 1.43
C ARG A 252 0.14 -10.37 0.23
N SER A 253 -0.10 -10.82 -1.00
CA SER A 253 -0.06 -9.98 -2.21
C SER A 253 -1.07 -8.83 -2.13
N ASP A 254 -2.29 -9.07 -1.62
CA ASP A 254 -3.28 -7.99 -1.43
C ASP A 254 -2.79 -6.92 -0.45
N LEU A 255 -2.03 -7.31 0.58
CA LEU A 255 -1.47 -6.38 1.57
C LEU A 255 -0.42 -5.45 0.94
N PHE A 256 0.37 -5.97 0.00
CA PHE A 256 1.32 -5.15 -0.76
C PHE A 256 0.61 -4.10 -1.60
N PHE A 257 -0.41 -4.50 -2.36
CA PHE A 257 -1.15 -3.57 -3.19
C PHE A 257 -2.00 -2.59 -2.37
N ALA A 258 -2.43 -2.98 -1.16
CA ALA A 258 -3.03 -2.06 -0.20
C ALA A 258 -2.01 -1.03 0.28
N GLY A 259 -0.77 -1.46 0.55
CA GLY A 259 0.38 -0.58 0.79
C GLY A 259 0.67 0.35 -0.39
N CYS A 260 0.58 -0.13 -1.63
CA CYS A 260 0.76 0.70 -2.82
C CYS A 260 -0.32 1.78 -2.95
N ILE A 261 -1.56 1.45 -2.61
CA ILE A 261 -2.66 2.42 -2.58
C ILE A 261 -2.39 3.48 -1.51
N LEU A 262 -2.01 3.08 -0.30
CA LEU A 262 -1.68 4.01 0.78
C LEU A 262 -0.49 4.91 0.42
N TYR A 263 0.57 4.34 -0.15
CA TYR A 263 1.70 5.10 -0.69
C TYR A 263 1.25 6.15 -1.70
N ASN A 264 0.41 5.78 -2.67
CA ASN A 264 -0.07 6.69 -3.71
C ASN A 264 -0.96 7.80 -3.13
N MET A 265 -1.81 7.49 -2.15
CA MET A 265 -2.61 8.51 -1.46
C MET A 265 -1.73 9.56 -0.80
N ILE A 266 -0.64 9.15 -0.14
CA ILE A 266 0.25 10.06 0.60
C ILE A 266 1.19 10.82 -0.35
N GLY A 267 1.91 10.09 -1.22
CA GLY A 267 2.94 10.64 -2.09
C GLY A 267 2.42 11.30 -3.37
N GLY A 268 1.16 11.03 -3.74
CA GLY A 268 0.52 11.55 -4.94
C GLY A 268 0.97 10.91 -6.27
N GLU A 269 1.93 9.99 -6.21
CA GLU A 269 2.36 9.16 -7.33
C GLU A 269 2.35 7.67 -6.94
N PRO A 270 2.00 6.76 -7.86
CA PRO A 270 2.04 5.33 -7.57
C PRO A 270 3.49 4.84 -7.39
N PRO A 271 3.75 3.89 -6.47
CA PRO A 271 5.11 3.38 -6.24
C PRO A 271 5.62 2.52 -7.39
N LEU A 272 4.71 1.91 -8.15
CA LEU A 272 5.00 1.12 -9.32
C LEU A 272 4.69 1.94 -10.57
N SER A 273 5.65 2.07 -11.47
CA SER A 273 5.48 2.78 -12.74
C SER A 273 4.33 2.17 -13.58
N GLU A 274 3.52 3.03 -14.18
CA GLU A 274 2.48 2.62 -15.11
C GLU A 274 3.12 2.25 -16.45
N THR A 275 2.97 0.98 -16.85
CA THR A 275 3.47 0.49 -18.14
C THR A 275 2.51 -0.53 -18.74
N LYS A 276 2.39 -0.49 -20.07
CA LYS A 276 1.66 -1.50 -20.85
C LYS A 276 2.56 -2.68 -21.22
N ASP A 277 3.88 -2.54 -21.08
CA ASP A 277 4.83 -3.59 -21.40
C ASP A 277 4.79 -4.72 -20.36
N ARG A 278 4.50 -5.93 -20.83
CA ARG A 278 4.38 -7.12 -19.99
C ARG A 278 5.70 -7.49 -19.32
N MET A 279 6.82 -7.36 -20.03
CA MET A 279 8.14 -7.71 -19.48
C MET A 279 8.51 -6.80 -18.32
N SER A 280 8.26 -5.50 -18.47
CA SER A 280 8.45 -4.51 -17.41
C SER A 280 7.60 -4.81 -16.17
N ARG A 281 6.35 -5.30 -16.32
CA ARG A 281 5.48 -5.65 -15.18
C ARG A 281 5.91 -6.91 -14.44
N LEU A 282 6.52 -7.86 -15.15
CA LEU A 282 7.08 -9.08 -14.59
C LEU A 282 8.49 -8.90 -14.01
N SER A 283 9.13 -7.76 -14.26
CA SER A 283 10.47 -7.48 -13.77
C SER A 283 10.51 -7.34 -12.26
N VAL A 284 11.42 -8.09 -11.62
CA VAL A 284 11.69 -8.03 -10.17
C VAL A 284 12.09 -6.61 -9.74
N GLN A 285 12.87 -5.92 -10.58
CA GLN A 285 13.35 -4.56 -10.30
C GLN A 285 12.20 -3.57 -10.09
N ARG A 286 11.04 -3.78 -10.75
CA ARG A 286 9.87 -2.92 -10.61
C ARG A 286 9.36 -2.84 -9.17
N TYR A 287 9.47 -3.95 -8.44
CA TYR A 287 8.99 -4.04 -7.07
C TYR A 287 10.09 -3.68 -6.05
N GLN A 288 11.37 -3.79 -6.43
CA GLN A 288 12.51 -3.44 -5.57
C GLN A 288 12.84 -1.94 -5.59
N ASN A 289 12.68 -1.28 -6.74
CA ASN A 289 13.08 0.11 -6.94
C ASN A 289 11.94 1.09 -6.64
N ILE A 290 11.20 0.85 -5.57
CA ILE A 290 10.18 1.79 -5.10
C ILE A 290 10.87 3.00 -4.49
N ARG A 291 10.54 4.19 -4.97
CA ARG A 291 11.03 5.45 -4.38
C ARG A 291 10.62 5.50 -2.91
N PRO A 292 11.53 5.81 -1.97
CA PRO A 292 11.14 5.92 -0.57
C PRO A 292 10.16 7.08 -0.34
N LEU A 293 9.08 6.82 0.41
CA LEU A 293 8.00 7.80 0.58
C LEU A 293 8.44 9.12 1.24
N HIS A 294 9.44 9.08 2.13
CA HIS A 294 10.02 10.29 2.75
C HIS A 294 10.74 11.21 1.74
N GLN A 295 11.10 10.73 0.55
CA GLN A 295 11.63 11.58 -0.52
C GLN A 295 10.54 12.32 -1.29
N LEU A 296 9.27 11.91 -1.13
CA LEU A 296 8.11 12.59 -1.68
C LEU A 296 7.44 13.49 -0.64
N VAL A 297 7.37 13.00 0.60
CA VAL A 297 6.76 13.70 1.73
C VAL A 297 7.78 13.70 2.89
N PRO A 298 8.68 14.69 2.95
CA PRO A 298 9.73 14.75 3.98
C PRO A 298 9.20 14.73 5.42
N ASP A 299 8.05 15.35 5.65
CA ASP A 299 7.44 15.50 6.98
C ASP A 299 6.47 14.35 7.33
N ILE A 300 6.55 13.21 6.63
CA ILE A 300 5.69 12.06 6.93
C ILE A 300 5.98 11.53 8.35
N PRO A 301 4.95 11.30 9.19
CA PRO A 301 5.16 10.73 10.51
C PRO A 301 5.88 9.37 10.47
N ASN A 302 6.93 9.20 11.28
CA ASN A 302 7.79 8.01 11.28
C ASN A 302 7.01 6.69 11.43
N ARG A 303 5.97 6.65 12.26
CA ARG A 303 5.13 5.46 12.45
C ARG A 303 4.36 5.09 11.18
N LEU A 304 3.83 6.08 10.47
CA LEU A 304 3.15 5.85 9.19
C LEU A 304 4.14 5.42 8.11
N LEU A 305 5.32 6.04 8.06
CA LEU A 305 6.38 5.63 7.15
C LEU A 305 6.79 4.16 7.39
N ALA A 306 6.98 3.77 8.65
CA ALA A 306 7.29 2.38 9.02
C ALA A 306 6.17 1.42 8.62
N PHE A 307 4.90 1.81 8.83
CA PHE A 307 3.74 1.04 8.41
C PHE A 307 3.72 0.81 6.89
N VAL A 308 3.90 1.87 6.10
CA VAL A 308 3.93 1.80 4.63
C VAL A 308 5.11 0.95 4.14
N ASN A 309 6.30 1.14 4.72
CA ASN A 309 7.47 0.34 4.36
C ASN A 309 7.25 -1.15 4.66
N ARG A 310 6.65 -1.48 5.81
CA ARG A 310 6.31 -2.87 6.15
C ARG A 310 5.29 -3.45 5.18
N ALA A 311 4.29 -2.68 4.74
CA ALA A 311 3.32 -3.12 3.75
C ALA A 311 3.97 -3.40 2.37
N LEU A 312 4.92 -2.55 1.97
CA LEU A 312 5.65 -2.63 0.70
C LEU A 312 6.89 -3.53 0.74
N GLU A 313 7.11 -4.26 1.84
CA GLU A 313 8.24 -5.16 1.96
C GLU A 313 8.15 -6.28 0.91
N MET A 314 9.25 -6.53 0.21
CA MET A 314 9.29 -7.54 -0.85
C MET A 314 9.19 -8.93 -0.26
N ASN A 315 9.92 -9.18 0.83
CA ASN A 315 9.88 -10.46 1.52
C ASN A 315 8.54 -10.58 2.26
N PRO A 316 7.66 -11.51 1.86
CA PRO A 316 6.35 -11.70 2.47
C PRO A 316 6.41 -12.05 3.96
N ASP A 317 7.49 -12.66 4.44
CA ASP A 317 7.68 -13.02 5.86
C ASP A 317 8.07 -11.81 6.72
N ARG A 318 8.49 -10.72 6.09
CA ARG A 318 8.75 -9.42 6.73
C ARG A 318 7.59 -8.43 6.56
N ARG A 319 6.60 -8.77 5.72
CA ARG A 319 5.34 -8.03 5.58
C ARG A 319 4.41 -8.32 6.78
N PHE A 320 3.25 -7.68 6.80
CA PHE A 320 2.14 -8.13 7.63
C PHE A 320 1.75 -9.58 7.29
N GLY A 321 1.57 -10.41 8.31
CA GLY A 321 1.20 -11.82 8.15
C GLY A 321 -0.26 -12.02 7.77
N SER A 322 -1.13 -11.04 8.06
CA SER A 322 -2.54 -11.09 7.67
C SER A 322 -3.15 -9.69 7.49
N ALA A 323 -4.30 -9.63 6.81
CA ALA A 323 -5.09 -8.40 6.70
C ALA A 323 -5.64 -7.93 8.05
N ALA A 324 -5.96 -8.86 8.97
CA ALA A 324 -6.38 -8.53 10.33
C ALA A 324 -5.25 -7.86 11.12
N GLU A 325 -4.02 -8.38 11.03
CA GLU A 325 -2.85 -7.77 11.64
C GLU A 325 -2.60 -6.36 11.08
N MET A 326 -2.65 -6.21 9.76
CA MET A 326 -2.48 -4.92 9.09
C MET A 326 -3.55 -3.90 9.50
N HIS A 327 -4.80 -4.34 9.63
CA HIS A 327 -5.92 -3.52 10.08
C HIS A 327 -5.75 -3.03 11.52
N GLU A 328 -5.43 -3.93 12.46
CA GLU A 328 -5.23 -3.57 13.86
C GLU A 328 -4.02 -2.64 14.06
N GLU A 329 -2.90 -2.91 13.37
CA GLU A 329 -1.75 -2.00 13.43
C GLU A 329 -2.09 -0.64 12.79
N GLY A 330 -2.83 -0.62 11.69
CA GLY A 330 -3.29 0.62 11.06
C GLY A 330 -4.14 1.47 11.99
N LYS A 331 -5.07 0.85 12.74
CA LYS A 331 -5.86 1.53 13.78
C LYS A 331 -4.99 2.10 14.89
N ARG A 332 -4.00 1.35 15.39
CA ARG A 332 -3.08 1.83 16.44
C ARG A 332 -2.26 3.02 15.97
N VAL A 333 -1.74 2.96 14.75
CA VAL A 333 -1.00 4.09 14.15
C VAL A 333 -1.92 5.29 13.99
N LEU A 334 -3.14 5.09 13.48
CA LEU A 334 -4.11 6.16 13.28
C LEU A 334 -4.47 6.86 14.59
N ALA A 335 -4.82 6.09 15.64
CA ALA A 335 -5.18 6.64 16.94
C ALA A 335 -4.05 7.50 17.54
N ARG A 336 -2.79 7.05 17.41
CA ARG A 336 -1.61 7.82 17.87
C ARG A 336 -1.39 9.11 17.08
N LEU A 337 -1.61 9.07 15.77
CA LEU A 337 -1.50 10.28 14.94
C LEU A 337 -2.60 11.28 15.26
N GLU A 338 -3.81 10.81 15.58
CA GLU A 338 -4.95 11.67 15.96
C GLU A 338 -4.80 12.26 17.36
N SER A 339 -4.20 11.55 18.31
CA SER A 339 -3.96 12.04 19.66
C SER A 339 -2.81 13.04 19.77
N GLY A 340 -2.03 13.24 18.69
CA GLY A 340 -0.81 14.06 18.73
C GLY A 340 0.29 13.48 19.61
N ASP A 341 0.12 12.23 20.06
CA ASP A 341 1.03 11.54 20.97
C ASP A 341 2.20 10.98 20.14
N LEU A 342 3.15 11.86 19.88
CA LEU A 342 4.46 11.51 19.33
C LEU A 342 5.37 10.88 20.41
N SER A 343 4.92 10.85 21.66
CA SER A 343 5.60 10.28 22.82
C SER A 343 5.25 8.80 23.05
N GLU A 344 6.31 8.06 23.38
CA GLU A 344 6.36 6.86 24.20
C GLU A 344 6.15 5.44 23.60
N SER A 345 7.25 4.69 23.79
CA SER A 345 7.39 3.32 24.27
C SER A 345 6.52 2.20 23.69
N GLU A 346 7.23 1.23 23.12
CA GLU A 346 6.83 -0.16 22.98
C GLU A 346 6.55 -0.76 24.38
N GLN A 347 5.29 -0.74 24.79
CA GLN A 347 4.74 -1.76 25.67
C GLN A 347 3.65 -2.50 24.91
N ALA A 348 3.85 -3.82 24.78
CA ALA A 348 2.93 -4.90 24.40
C ALA A 348 3.43 -5.74 23.20
N ALA A 349 4.46 -6.56 23.46
CA ALA A 349 4.56 -7.93 22.98
C ALA A 349 5.39 -8.75 23.97
N GLU A 350 4.87 -8.90 25.19
CA GLU A 350 5.22 -10.04 26.05
C GLU A 350 4.71 -11.30 25.34
N VAL A 351 5.59 -11.95 24.57
CA VAL A 351 5.43 -13.37 24.26
C VAL A 351 6.17 -14.12 25.35
N THR A 352 5.39 -14.81 26.17
CA THR A 352 5.80 -15.78 27.19
C THR A 352 7.02 -16.61 26.75
N ALA A 353 8.13 -16.43 27.47
CA ALA A 353 9.26 -17.35 27.43
C ALA A 353 8.91 -18.67 28.15
N PRO A 354 9.24 -19.85 27.59
CA PRO A 354 9.52 -21.00 28.42
C PRO A 354 10.92 -20.87 29.03
N LYS A 355 11.00 -21.05 30.34
CA LYS A 355 12.24 -21.20 31.10
C LYS A 355 12.93 -22.52 30.73
N SER A 356 14.20 -22.48 30.33
CA SER A 356 15.26 -23.36 30.88
C SER A 356 16.62 -22.95 30.30
N GLY A 357 17.60 -22.80 31.19
CA GLY A 357 18.95 -22.35 30.85
C GLY A 357 19.74 -23.35 30.01
N ALA A 358 20.38 -22.82 28.97
CA ALA A 358 21.61 -23.31 28.38
C ALA A 358 22.34 -22.10 27.75
N PRO A 359 23.68 -22.03 27.79
CA PRO A 359 24.41 -20.88 27.28
C PRO A 359 24.22 -20.78 25.76
N LEU A 360 23.65 -19.66 25.30
CA LEU A 360 23.43 -19.38 23.88
C LEU A 360 24.77 -19.08 23.19
N THR A 361 25.32 -20.07 22.51
CA THR A 361 26.32 -19.86 21.45
C THR A 361 25.60 -19.18 20.27
N ILE A 362 25.83 -17.88 20.11
CA ILE A 362 25.28 -17.09 18.98
C ILE A 362 26.06 -17.45 17.71
N ALA A 363 25.35 -17.87 16.67
CA ALA A 363 25.92 -17.95 15.32
C ALA A 363 26.47 -16.58 14.92
N SER A 364 27.73 -16.53 14.49
CA SER A 364 28.57 -15.33 14.37
C SER A 364 28.09 -14.23 13.43
N ASP A 365 26.95 -14.40 12.75
CA ASP A 365 26.61 -13.65 11.53
C ASP A 365 25.42 -12.68 11.71
N GLN A 366 24.81 -12.61 12.91
CA GLN A 366 23.66 -11.74 13.22
C GLN A 366 23.82 -10.96 14.54
N GLU A 367 25.05 -10.80 15.02
CA GLU A 367 25.32 -10.18 16.32
C GLU A 367 24.91 -8.70 16.42
N GLY A 368 24.86 -7.99 15.30
CA GLY A 368 24.50 -6.58 15.20
C GLY A 368 23.02 -6.32 14.94
N SER A 369 22.19 -7.36 14.87
CA SER A 369 20.75 -7.21 14.59
C SER A 369 20.09 -6.28 15.62
N GLY A 370 19.40 -5.26 15.12
CA GLY A 370 18.75 -4.23 15.94
C GLY A 370 19.70 -3.18 16.54
N LYS A 371 20.99 -3.18 16.20
CA LYS A 371 21.97 -2.20 16.68
C LYS A 371 22.39 -1.22 15.59
N THR A 372 22.31 0.06 15.90
CA THR A 372 22.75 1.17 15.05
C THR A 372 24.11 1.66 15.50
N VAL A 373 25.07 1.72 14.58
CA VAL A 373 26.41 2.25 14.80
C VAL A 373 26.60 3.49 13.93
N MET A 374 27.00 4.61 14.52
CA MET A 374 27.35 5.81 13.78
C MET A 374 28.86 5.87 13.57
N LEU A 375 29.31 5.96 12.32
CA LEU A 375 30.71 6.15 11.96
C LEU A 375 30.96 7.61 11.57
N VAL A 376 31.93 8.24 12.24
CA VAL A 376 32.40 9.60 11.97
C VAL A 376 33.81 9.51 11.36
N GLU A 377 33.89 9.69 10.04
CA GLU A 377 35.10 9.53 9.23
C GLU A 377 34.95 10.31 7.92
N SER A 378 35.96 11.06 7.49
CA SER A 378 35.96 11.86 6.25
C SER A 378 36.38 11.05 5.02
N ARG A 379 37.18 10.00 5.20
CA ARG A 379 37.69 9.17 4.11
C ARG A 379 36.69 8.12 3.63
N ILE A 380 36.23 8.27 2.38
CA ILE A 380 35.21 7.41 1.75
C ILE A 380 35.65 5.93 1.73
N ASP A 381 36.93 5.66 1.45
CA ASP A 381 37.45 4.30 1.38
C ASP A 381 37.38 3.56 2.73
N ILE A 382 37.50 4.29 3.84
CA ILE A 382 37.38 3.74 5.20
C ILE A 382 35.90 3.62 5.59
N GLN A 383 35.08 4.61 5.22
CA GLN A 383 33.62 4.57 5.43
C GLN A 383 33.03 3.31 4.80
N ASP A 384 33.36 3.04 3.54
CA ASP A 384 32.84 1.89 2.80
C ASP A 384 33.31 0.57 3.41
N GLN A 385 34.61 0.47 3.74
CA GLN A 385 35.16 -0.73 4.40
C GLN A 385 34.47 -1.04 5.73
N VAL A 386 34.36 -0.07 6.64
CA VAL A 386 33.72 -0.26 7.95
C VAL A 386 32.24 -0.59 7.77
N ARG A 387 31.54 0.15 6.91
CA ARG A 387 30.11 -0.03 6.65
C ARG A 387 29.81 -1.42 6.11
N GLU A 388 30.53 -1.89 5.10
CA GLU A 388 30.33 -3.22 4.53
C GLU A 388 30.57 -4.32 5.55
N ARG A 389 31.64 -4.18 6.34
CA ARG A 389 32.03 -5.18 7.34
C ARG A 389 31.02 -5.27 8.47
N LEU A 390 30.51 -4.15 8.98
CA LEU A 390 29.51 -4.15 10.04
C LEU A 390 28.12 -4.56 9.51
N LYS A 391 27.75 -4.17 8.30
CA LYS A 391 26.50 -4.64 7.67
C LYS A 391 26.46 -6.16 7.50
N LYS A 392 27.58 -6.80 7.14
CA LYS A 392 27.69 -8.27 7.07
C LYS A 392 27.38 -8.99 8.38
N HIS A 393 27.46 -8.29 9.52
CA HIS A 393 27.18 -8.84 10.85
C HIS A 393 25.87 -8.30 11.45
N GLY A 394 25.04 -7.65 10.64
CA GLY A 394 23.68 -7.24 11.01
C GLY A 394 23.54 -5.82 11.58
N TYR A 395 24.63 -5.05 11.70
CA TYR A 395 24.56 -3.67 12.20
C TYR A 395 23.99 -2.70 11.16
N LYS A 396 23.14 -1.76 11.58
CA LYS A 396 22.78 -0.58 10.79
C LYS A 396 23.88 0.47 10.97
N VAL A 397 24.52 0.89 9.88
CA VAL A 397 25.65 1.85 9.96
C VAL A 397 25.23 3.20 9.38
N LEU A 398 25.26 4.24 10.20
CA LEU A 398 25.15 5.64 9.79
C LEU A 398 26.56 6.20 9.55
N VAL A 399 26.75 7.05 8.54
CA VAL A 399 28.08 7.59 8.21
C VAL A 399 28.01 9.11 8.12
N PHE A 400 28.96 9.77 8.78
CA PHE A 400 29.12 11.22 8.79
C PHE A 400 30.58 11.59 8.53
N SER A 401 30.81 12.56 7.65
CA SER A 401 32.15 13.07 7.36
C SER A 401 32.54 14.28 8.19
N ASP A 402 31.59 14.85 8.92
CA ASP A 402 31.74 16.06 9.73
C ASP A 402 31.37 15.72 11.18
N PRO A 403 32.32 15.83 12.14
CA PRO A 403 32.08 15.52 13.55
C PRO A 403 31.04 16.42 14.22
N VAL A 404 30.95 17.69 13.85
CA VAL A 404 29.98 18.63 14.42
C VAL A 404 28.57 18.23 14.02
N ARG A 405 28.38 17.88 12.74
CA ARG A 405 27.08 17.38 12.25
C ARG A 405 26.71 16.04 12.88
N ALA A 406 27.70 15.17 13.12
CA ALA A 406 27.47 13.88 13.78
C ALA A 406 27.00 14.07 15.23
N LEU A 407 27.68 14.93 16.00
CA LEU A 407 27.32 15.24 17.38
C LEU A 407 25.96 15.95 17.47
N GLY A 408 25.63 16.82 16.52
CA GLY A 408 24.33 17.50 16.45
C GLY A 408 23.13 16.57 16.26
N ARG A 409 23.35 15.27 16.00
CA ARG A 409 22.29 14.25 16.01
C ARG A 409 21.90 13.78 17.41
N PHE A 410 22.71 14.08 18.42
CA PHE A 410 22.44 13.75 19.80
C PHE A 410 21.96 15.03 20.48
N THR A 411 20.65 15.16 20.63
CA THR A 411 20.03 16.29 21.34
C THR A 411 19.47 15.81 22.67
N GLU A 412 19.24 16.72 23.61
CA GLU A 412 18.67 16.39 24.93
C GLU A 412 17.24 15.85 24.86
N TYR A 413 16.56 16.04 23.73
CA TYR A 413 15.13 15.77 23.55
C TYR A 413 14.84 14.61 22.59
N GLU A 414 15.85 13.95 22.04
CA GLU A 414 15.70 12.94 20.99
C GLU A 414 16.47 11.65 21.36
N PRO A 415 15.85 10.46 21.32
CA PRO A 415 16.51 9.23 21.78
C PRO A 415 17.71 8.88 20.88
N ALA A 416 18.80 8.49 21.54
CA ALA A 416 20.15 8.27 21.01
C ALA A 416 20.21 7.87 19.52
N ALA A 417 20.76 8.77 18.68
CA ALA A 417 20.89 8.58 17.23
C ALA A 417 21.69 7.33 16.80
N ALA A 418 22.44 6.71 17.72
CA ALA A 418 23.08 5.42 17.55
C ALA A 418 23.31 4.71 18.90
N ASP A 419 23.36 3.38 18.89
CA ASP A 419 23.74 2.55 20.04
C ASP A 419 25.23 2.64 20.36
N CYS A 420 26.07 2.94 19.36
CA CYS A 420 27.50 3.20 19.54
C CYS A 420 28.02 4.18 18.48
N VAL A 421 28.94 5.06 18.84
CA VAL A 421 29.59 5.99 17.91
C VAL A 421 31.07 5.61 17.72
N LEU A 422 31.49 5.46 16.46
CA LEU A 422 32.86 5.19 16.06
C LEU A 422 33.47 6.48 15.51
N PHE A 423 34.53 6.97 16.13
CA PHE A 423 35.31 8.12 15.66
C PHE A 423 36.62 7.62 15.08
N SER A 424 37.01 8.10 13.91
CA SER A 424 38.25 7.68 13.27
C SER A 424 39.20 8.83 13.02
N THR A 425 40.42 8.72 13.55
CA THR A 425 41.47 9.73 13.36
C THR A 425 42.18 9.60 12.02
N VAL A 426 41.86 8.58 11.21
CA VAL A 426 42.58 8.30 9.95
C VAL A 426 42.31 9.37 8.90
N GLY A 427 41.07 9.85 8.75
CA GLY A 427 40.76 10.99 7.88
C GLY A 427 40.48 12.30 8.60
N LEU A 428 40.16 12.26 9.90
CA LEU A 428 39.76 13.45 10.68
C LEU A 428 40.83 13.91 11.70
N GLY A 429 41.88 13.13 11.95
CA GLY A 429 42.95 13.51 12.88
C GLY A 429 42.43 13.92 14.26
N ASP A 430 42.86 15.08 14.74
CA ASP A 430 42.51 15.63 16.05
C ASP A 430 41.02 16.00 16.17
N ASP A 431 40.33 16.31 15.07
CA ASP A 431 38.89 16.64 15.11
C ASP A 431 38.06 15.44 15.58
N ALA A 432 38.47 14.21 15.21
CA ALA A 432 37.83 12.99 15.71
C ALA A 432 38.09 12.76 17.21
N LEU A 433 39.29 13.11 17.69
CA LEU A 433 39.64 13.02 19.11
C LEU A 433 38.84 14.04 19.94
N GLU A 434 38.77 15.29 19.48
CA GLU A 434 38.00 16.34 20.16
C GLU A 434 36.53 15.94 20.22
N ALA A 435 35.96 15.49 19.10
CA ALA A 435 34.57 15.06 19.05
C ALA A 435 34.30 13.85 19.95
N PHE A 436 35.21 12.88 20.00
CA PHE A 436 35.12 11.73 20.91
C PHE A 436 35.12 12.16 22.39
N ASN A 437 36.02 13.07 22.78
CA ASN A 437 36.11 13.57 24.15
C ASN A 437 34.87 14.41 24.52
N ARG A 438 34.39 15.26 23.60
CA ARG A 438 33.14 16.03 23.78
C ARG A 438 31.93 15.11 23.93
N PHE A 439 31.84 14.07 23.11
CA PHE A 439 30.81 13.03 23.24
C PHE A 439 30.92 12.24 24.55
N GLY A 440 32.13 12.12 25.11
CA GLY A 440 32.38 11.48 26.41
C GLY A 440 31.96 12.31 27.61
N THR A 441 32.00 13.64 27.50
CA THR A 441 31.80 14.55 28.62
C THR A 441 30.43 15.25 28.62
N ALA A 442 29.77 15.35 27.47
CA ALA A 442 28.45 15.98 27.38
C ALA A 442 27.38 15.19 28.16
N GLU A 443 26.50 15.92 28.87
CA GLU A 443 25.56 15.34 29.83
C GLU A 443 24.60 14.32 29.22
N HIS A 444 24.15 14.57 27.99
CA HIS A 444 23.21 13.72 27.25
C HIS A 444 23.87 12.58 26.45
N THR A 445 25.21 12.54 26.33
CA THR A 445 25.92 11.47 25.59
C THR A 445 26.94 10.69 26.42
N LYS A 446 27.31 11.16 27.62
CA LYS A 446 28.34 10.53 28.48
C LYS A 446 28.11 9.02 28.75
N ASN A 447 26.84 8.58 28.75
CA ASN A 447 26.46 7.18 28.98
C ASN A 447 26.37 6.33 27.70
N LEU A 448 26.38 6.94 26.52
CA LEU A 448 26.27 6.23 25.22
C LEU A 448 27.62 5.67 24.81
N PRO A 449 27.75 4.40 24.39
CA PRO A 449 29.01 3.83 23.94
C PRO A 449 29.72 4.60 22.82
N ALA A 450 31.05 4.72 22.91
CA ALA A 450 31.86 5.17 21.78
C ALA A 450 33.21 4.44 21.69
N ILE A 451 33.71 4.33 20.47
CA ILE A 451 35.01 3.76 20.14
C ILE A 451 35.82 4.79 19.33
N LEU A 452 37.05 5.07 19.76
CA LEU A 452 38.01 5.85 19.01
C LEU A 452 38.99 4.93 18.28
N PHE A 453 39.06 5.05 16.96
CA PHE A 453 40.04 4.41 16.09
C PHE A 453 41.25 5.33 15.92
N VAL A 454 42.43 4.87 16.35
CA VAL A 454 43.67 5.66 16.29
C VAL A 454 44.69 4.95 15.40
N ASP A 455 45.21 5.62 14.37
CA ASP A 455 46.33 5.11 13.57
C ASP A 455 47.59 5.01 14.44
N SER A 456 48.32 3.88 14.38
CA SER A 456 49.52 3.66 15.18
C SER A 456 50.64 4.70 14.96
N ARG A 457 50.62 5.44 13.84
CA ARG A 457 51.56 6.53 13.55
C ARG A 457 51.22 7.82 14.31
N GLN A 458 50.04 7.92 14.91
CA GLN A 458 49.55 9.07 15.68
C GLN A 458 49.67 8.82 17.20
N ALA A 459 50.82 8.33 17.66
CA ALA A 459 51.04 7.91 19.05
C ALA A 459 50.81 9.02 20.11
N GLY A 460 50.85 10.31 19.72
CA GLY A 460 50.58 11.44 20.61
C GLY A 460 49.11 11.58 21.03
N ILE A 461 48.18 11.16 20.18
CA ILE A 461 46.72 11.29 20.38
C ILE A 461 46.22 10.40 21.52
N VAL A 462 46.90 9.28 21.76
CA VAL A 462 46.55 8.28 22.79
C VAL A 462 46.53 8.87 24.20
N LYS A 463 47.40 9.83 24.51
CA LYS A 463 47.50 10.42 25.87
C LYS A 463 46.34 11.38 26.18
N SER A 464 45.69 11.91 25.15
CA SER A 464 44.63 12.93 25.28
C SER A 464 43.22 12.35 25.15
N ALA A 465 43.09 11.05 24.88
CA ALA A 465 41.79 10.37 24.78
C ALA A 465 41.20 10.10 26.18
N GLN A 466 39.95 10.54 26.39
CA GLN A 466 39.24 10.35 27.66
C GLN A 466 38.47 9.02 27.65
N LEU A 467 39.04 8.00 28.28
CA LEU A 467 38.49 6.64 28.34
C LEU A 467 37.64 6.41 29.59
N SER A 468 36.71 5.45 29.50
CA SER A 468 35.74 5.08 30.53
C SER A 468 35.20 3.68 30.22
N PRO A 469 34.41 3.03 31.11
CA PRO A 469 33.81 1.73 30.82
C PRO A 469 32.97 1.69 29.53
N LYS A 470 32.45 2.84 29.08
CA LYS A 470 31.69 3.02 27.84
C LYS A 470 32.48 3.71 26.72
N ARG A 471 33.79 3.92 26.90
CA ARG A 471 34.69 4.59 25.94
C ARG A 471 35.93 3.74 25.73
N ARG A 472 36.04 3.14 24.55
CA ARG A 472 37.19 2.31 24.18
C ARG A 472 38.00 2.99 23.10
N MET A 473 39.28 2.69 23.08
CA MET A 473 40.18 3.06 22.00
C MET A 473 40.74 1.79 21.36
N LEU A 474 40.79 1.77 20.04
CA LEU A 474 41.38 0.71 19.24
C LEU A 474 42.51 1.31 18.39
N GLN A 475 43.72 0.80 18.59
CA GLN A 475 44.86 1.17 17.76
C GLN A 475 44.86 0.34 16.48
N ILE A 476 44.91 1.03 15.33
CA ILE A 476 44.95 0.41 14.01
C ILE A 476 46.39 0.42 13.53
N GLN A 477 46.97 -0.77 13.38
CA GLN A 477 48.25 -0.99 12.69
C GLN A 477 47.96 -1.45 11.25
N GLY A 478 47.94 -0.50 10.32
CA GLY A 478 47.67 -0.78 8.90
C GLY A 478 46.18 -0.95 8.60
N ALA A 479 45.76 -2.14 8.16
CA ALA A 479 44.35 -2.39 7.82
C ALA A 479 43.53 -2.65 9.09
N LEU A 480 42.40 -1.94 9.22
CA LEU A 480 41.42 -2.15 10.27
C LEU A 480 40.98 -3.61 10.29
N LYS A 481 41.03 -4.32 11.43
CA LYS A 481 40.63 -5.74 11.48
C LYS A 481 39.17 -5.86 11.93
N VAL A 482 38.37 -6.60 11.15
CA VAL A 482 36.92 -6.81 11.40
C VAL A 482 36.67 -7.33 12.82
N ARG A 483 37.48 -8.29 13.25
CA ARG A 483 37.34 -8.96 14.54
C ARG A 483 37.51 -7.99 15.73
N GLU A 484 38.45 -7.07 15.65
CA GLU A 484 38.74 -6.12 16.72
C GLU A 484 37.61 -5.11 16.92
N ILE A 485 36.98 -4.66 15.83
CA ILE A 485 35.80 -3.78 15.90
C ILE A 485 34.62 -4.51 16.53
N ARG A 486 34.37 -5.75 16.10
CA ARG A 486 33.26 -6.58 16.60
C ARG A 486 33.40 -6.85 18.09
N ASP A 487 34.58 -7.27 18.53
CA ASP A 487 34.85 -7.55 19.94
C ASP A 487 34.65 -6.30 20.81
N ALA A 488 35.08 -5.13 20.32
CA ALA A 488 34.89 -3.87 21.03
C ALA A 488 33.41 -3.43 21.06
N LEU A 489 32.67 -3.59 19.95
CA LEU A 489 31.24 -3.31 19.89
C LEU A 489 30.45 -4.24 20.83
N LEU A 490 30.73 -5.54 20.83
CA LEU A 490 30.07 -6.51 21.70
C LEU A 490 30.34 -6.21 23.17
N ALA A 491 31.58 -5.92 23.54
CA ALA A 491 31.94 -5.60 24.92
C ALA A 491 31.23 -4.34 25.44
N LEU A 492 30.92 -3.39 24.56
CA LEU A 492 30.24 -2.14 24.93
C LEU A 492 28.71 -2.23 24.92
N LEU A 493 28.17 -2.98 23.95
CA LEU A 493 26.74 -3.11 23.68
C LEU A 493 26.07 -4.26 24.44
N ARG A 494 26.84 -5.25 24.93
CA ARG A 494 26.34 -6.42 25.66
C ARG A 494 27.19 -6.68 26.92
N PRO A 495 26.85 -6.05 28.06
CA PRO A 495 27.54 -6.30 29.33
C PRO A 495 27.45 -7.79 29.71
N GLY A 496 28.59 -8.46 29.88
CA GLY A 496 28.66 -9.92 30.12
C GLY A 496 29.25 -10.75 28.98
N TYR A 497 29.63 -10.13 27.85
CA TYR A 497 30.37 -10.81 26.79
C TYR A 497 31.76 -11.27 27.27
N ILE A 498 31.94 -12.58 27.49
CA ILE A 498 33.23 -13.21 27.78
C ILE A 498 33.81 -13.72 26.46
N ARG A 499 35.03 -13.28 26.14
CA ARG A 499 35.76 -13.71 24.94
C ARG A 499 35.96 -15.22 24.98
N ALA A 500 35.45 -15.94 23.98
CA ALA A 500 35.78 -17.35 23.75
C ALA A 500 37.22 -17.48 23.19
N SER A 501 38.25 -17.11 23.96
CA SER A 501 39.65 -17.53 23.74
C SER A 501 40.59 -17.25 24.94
N ALA A 502 40.12 -17.41 26.18
CA ALA A 502 41.00 -17.39 27.36
C ALA A 502 40.62 -18.43 28.43
N ALA A 503 39.96 -19.52 28.03
CA ALA A 503 39.68 -20.69 28.88
C ALA A 503 40.39 -21.95 28.34
N ALA A 504 41.65 -21.78 27.94
CA ALA A 504 42.57 -22.86 27.62
C ALA A 504 43.99 -22.45 28.04
N ALA A 505 44.14 -22.11 29.32
CA ALA A 505 45.41 -21.98 30.04
C ALA A 505 45.11 -21.72 31.53
N ASP A 506 44.41 -22.65 32.18
CA ASP A 506 44.53 -22.91 33.63
C ASP A 506 43.67 -24.13 33.97
N GLU A 507 44.24 -25.30 33.69
CA GLU A 507 43.95 -26.56 34.38
C GLU A 507 45.20 -27.43 34.19
N SER A 508 46.19 -27.16 35.04
CA SER A 508 47.24 -28.11 35.43
C SER A 508 47.09 -28.39 36.92
#